data_AF-A0A497I8I7-F1
#
_entry.id   AF-A0A497I8I7-F1
#
_cell.length_a   1.000
_cell.length_b   1.000
_cell.length_c   1.000
_cell.angle_alpha   90.00
_cell.angle_beta   90.00
_cell.angle_gamma   90.00
#
_symmetry.space_group_name_H-M   'P 1'
#
loop_
_entity.id
_entity.type
_entity.pdbx_description
1 polymer ?
#
loop_
_entity_poly.entity_id
_entity_poly.type
_entity_poly.pdbx_seq_one_letter_code
_entity_poly.pdbx_strand_id
1 'polypeptide(L)'
;MFSNSCKARFGVQMDYQTTADIKIPDKMIDRVIGQEKAVEIIRNAAKQRRNLLLIGDPGTGKSMLAQAMAELMPAEALEDILIYPNKLDENRPKVKIIKTYQSDPKFPDSGKKGAQIGMGRRILQQARRRGQMGGGSGGVPSSMIFFLLLFVGIVVLSFTDVLPQGDNKWILAAAIIGIFMLASAWIFSSQLQRRLGVSQDMGEPKLVVDNTGLKAAP
;
A
#
# COMPACT_ATOMS: atom_id res chain seq x y z
N MET A 1 -49.44 18.18 -38.69
CA MET A 1 -48.01 17.93 -39.00
C MET A 1 -47.27 19.24 -38.82
N PHE A 2 -46.72 19.49 -37.63
CA PHE A 2 -46.01 20.73 -37.34
C PHE A 2 -44.52 20.56 -37.67
N SER A 3 -44.09 21.22 -38.74
CA SER A 3 -42.70 21.28 -39.18
C SER A 3 -41.93 22.25 -38.27
N ASN A 4 -41.29 21.74 -37.23
CA ASN A 4 -40.37 22.50 -36.38
C ASN A 4 -38.97 22.53 -37.00
N SER A 5 -38.78 23.35 -38.03
CA SER A 5 -37.45 23.68 -38.54
C SER A 5 -36.91 24.88 -37.75
N CYS A 6 -36.03 24.63 -36.78
CA CYS A 6 -35.28 25.70 -36.12
C CYS A 6 -34.21 26.20 -37.09
N LYS A 7 -34.48 27.34 -37.74
CA LYS A 7 -33.56 27.96 -38.70
C LYS A 7 -32.43 28.64 -37.93
N ALA A 8 -31.35 27.92 -37.70
CA ALA A 8 -30.10 28.49 -37.19
C ALA A 8 -29.63 29.60 -38.15
N ARG A 9 -29.28 30.77 -37.61
CA ARG A 9 -28.78 31.94 -38.36
C ARG A 9 -27.37 31.74 -38.98
N PHE A 10 -26.81 30.55 -38.89
CA PHE A 10 -25.55 30.14 -39.50
C PHE A 10 -25.82 28.85 -40.27
N GLY A 11 -25.42 28.80 -41.55
CA GLY A 11 -25.81 27.80 -42.56
C GLY A 11 -25.32 26.37 -42.35
N VAL A 12 -25.47 25.81 -41.15
CA VAL A 12 -25.23 24.40 -40.86
C VAL A 12 -26.58 23.78 -40.50
N GLN A 13 -27.23 23.15 -41.48
CA GLN A 13 -28.41 22.32 -41.22
C GLN A 13 -27.93 21.00 -40.60
N MET A 14 -28.24 20.82 -39.32
CA MET A 14 -28.03 19.55 -38.63
C MET A 14 -29.43 19.01 -38.32
N ASP A 15 -29.79 17.88 -38.92
CA ASP A 15 -31.08 17.24 -38.71
C ASP A 15 -31.08 16.49 -37.37
N TYR A 16 -31.53 17.15 -36.29
CA TYR A 16 -31.74 16.54 -34.98
C TYR A 16 -33.00 17.08 -34.32
N GLN A 17 -33.64 16.26 -33.49
CA GLN A 17 -34.85 16.65 -32.76
C GLN A 17 -34.51 17.11 -31.34
N THR A 18 -33.53 16.45 -30.68
CA THR A 18 -33.11 16.78 -29.30
C THR A 18 -31.59 16.83 -29.19
N THR A 19 -31.06 17.57 -28.21
CA THR A 19 -29.62 17.61 -27.90
C THR A 19 -29.04 16.27 -27.48
N ALA A 20 -29.87 15.31 -27.07
CA ALA A 20 -29.48 13.93 -26.80
C ALA A 20 -29.00 13.20 -28.06
N ASP A 21 -29.43 13.64 -29.24
CA ASP A 21 -29.05 13.03 -30.54
C ASP A 21 -27.67 13.52 -31.02
N ILE A 22 -27.09 14.53 -30.35
CA ILE A 22 -25.82 15.14 -30.73
C ILE A 22 -24.67 14.31 -30.17
N LYS A 23 -23.80 13.81 -31.05
CA LYS A 23 -22.58 13.10 -30.65
C LYS A 23 -21.58 14.06 -30.02
N ILE A 24 -21.21 13.79 -28.77
CA ILE A 24 -20.18 14.52 -28.04
C ILE A 24 -18.83 13.81 -28.28
N PRO A 25 -17.76 14.53 -28.66
CA PRO A 25 -16.42 13.93 -28.80
C PRO A 25 -15.93 13.29 -27.50
N ASP A 26 -15.20 12.18 -27.59
CA ASP A 26 -14.65 11.48 -26.42
C ASP A 26 -13.56 12.29 -25.73
N LYS A 27 -12.63 12.87 -26.51
CA LYS A 27 -11.47 13.60 -26.01
C LYS A 27 -11.84 15.02 -25.61
N MET A 28 -11.26 15.51 -24.52
CA MET A 28 -11.52 16.87 -24.03
C MET A 28 -11.05 17.95 -25.00
N ILE A 29 -9.96 17.70 -25.74
CA ILE A 29 -9.42 18.67 -26.70
C ILE A 29 -10.38 19.00 -27.84
N ASP A 30 -11.19 18.02 -28.28
CA ASP A 30 -12.11 18.17 -29.40
C ASP A 30 -13.44 18.82 -28.96
N ARG A 31 -13.67 18.98 -27.65
CA ARG A 31 -14.82 19.68 -27.06
C ARG A 31 -14.60 21.19 -26.93
N VAL A 32 -13.38 21.68 -27.14
CA VAL A 32 -13.06 23.11 -27.07
C VAL A 32 -13.62 23.81 -28.30
N ILE A 33 -14.43 24.85 -28.10
CA ILE A 33 -15.11 25.59 -29.16
C ILE A 33 -14.47 26.96 -29.35
N GLY A 34 -14.16 27.33 -30.60
CA GLY A 34 -13.73 28.68 -30.99
C GLY A 34 -12.33 29.08 -30.52
N GLN A 35 -11.45 28.11 -30.25
CA GLN A 35 -10.07 28.34 -29.83
C GLN A 35 -9.08 27.44 -30.58
N GLU A 36 -9.13 27.47 -31.91
CA GLU A 36 -8.38 26.58 -32.80
C GLU A 36 -6.86 26.73 -32.59
N LYS A 37 -6.39 27.98 -32.46
CA LYS A 37 -4.97 28.28 -32.20
C LYS A 37 -4.50 27.74 -30.86
N ALA A 38 -5.32 27.81 -29.81
CA ALA A 38 -4.97 27.29 -28.49
C ALA A 38 -4.88 25.77 -28.51
N VAL A 39 -5.83 25.10 -29.19
CA VAL A 39 -5.85 23.65 -29.37
C VAL A 39 -4.58 23.16 -30.08
N GLU A 40 -4.15 23.85 -31.14
CA GLU A 40 -2.91 23.49 -31.85
C GLU A 40 -1.67 23.63 -30.96
N ILE A 41 -1.54 24.74 -30.23
CA ILE A 41 -0.43 24.98 -29.31
C ILE A 41 -0.40 23.91 -28.21
N ILE A 42 -1.56 23.56 -27.65
CA ILE A 42 -1.67 22.52 -26.62
C ILE A 42 -1.25 21.16 -27.17
N ARG A 43 -1.71 20.79 -28.37
CA ARG A 43 -1.32 19.53 -29.02
C ARG A 43 0.19 19.45 -29.23
N ASN A 44 0.82 20.55 -29.63
CA ASN A 44 2.27 20.63 -29.80
C ASN A 44 3.00 20.62 -28.44
N ALA A 45 2.48 21.32 -27.45
CA ALA A 45 3.05 21.40 -26.11
C ALA A 45 2.97 20.08 -25.35
N ALA A 46 1.85 19.33 -25.47
CA ALA A 46 1.68 18.01 -24.87
C ALA A 46 2.70 17.01 -25.42
N LYS A 47 2.94 17.03 -26.75
CA LYS A 47 3.97 16.19 -27.39
C LYS A 47 5.38 16.55 -26.94
N GLN A 48 5.66 17.84 -26.76
CA GLN A 48 7.00 18.35 -26.42
C GLN A 48 7.24 18.52 -24.92
N ARG A 49 6.23 18.25 -24.07
CA ARG A 49 6.25 18.46 -22.61
C ARG A 49 6.67 19.87 -22.20
N ARG A 50 6.08 20.88 -22.86
CA ARG A 50 6.36 22.29 -22.57
C ARG A 50 5.33 22.85 -21.60
N ASN A 51 5.79 23.73 -20.71
CA ASN A 51 4.91 24.50 -19.84
C ASN A 51 4.05 25.46 -20.67
N LEU A 52 2.79 25.64 -20.28
CA LEU A 52 1.87 26.59 -20.90
C LEU A 52 1.48 27.68 -19.89
N LEU A 53 1.36 28.91 -20.39
CA LEU A 53 0.74 30.02 -19.67
C LEU A 53 -0.52 30.41 -20.44
N LEU A 54 -1.69 30.17 -19.83
CA LEU A 54 -2.99 30.51 -20.43
C LEU A 54 -3.46 31.85 -19.86
N ILE A 55 -3.53 32.88 -20.71
CA ILE A 55 -3.99 34.23 -20.33
C ILE A 55 -5.36 34.48 -20.95
N GLY A 56 -6.30 34.95 -20.13
CA GLY A 56 -7.63 35.38 -20.59
C GLY A 56 -8.62 35.56 -19.45
N ASP A 57 -9.77 36.15 -19.76
CA ASP A 57 -10.84 36.47 -18.81
C ASP A 57 -11.37 35.22 -18.09
N PRO A 58 -11.86 35.32 -16.84
CA PRO A 58 -12.48 34.18 -16.14
C PRO A 58 -13.64 33.59 -16.96
N GLY A 59 -13.81 32.27 -16.92
CA GLY A 59 -14.89 31.59 -17.66
C GLY A 59 -14.59 31.23 -19.13
N THR A 60 -13.41 31.55 -19.65
CA THR A 60 -13.01 31.25 -21.06
C THR A 60 -12.50 29.83 -21.31
N GLY A 61 -12.68 28.89 -20.37
CA GLY A 61 -12.29 27.49 -20.58
C GLY A 61 -10.80 27.16 -20.38
N LYS A 62 -10.01 28.03 -19.72
CA LYS A 62 -8.59 27.77 -19.39
C LYS A 62 -8.34 26.43 -18.69
N SER A 63 -9.17 26.09 -17.68
CA SER A 63 -9.05 24.82 -16.97
C SER A 63 -9.39 23.61 -17.85
N MET A 64 -10.33 23.79 -18.79
CA MET A 64 -10.70 22.74 -19.76
C MET A 64 -9.54 22.47 -20.73
N LEU A 65 -8.85 23.52 -21.18
CA LEU A 65 -7.63 23.39 -21.98
C LEU A 65 -6.51 22.66 -21.23
N ALA A 66 -6.33 22.97 -19.95
CA ALA A 66 -5.33 22.30 -19.10
C ALA A 66 -5.65 20.80 -18.94
N GLN A 67 -6.92 20.45 -18.70
CA GLN A 67 -7.36 19.04 -18.65
C GLN A 67 -7.15 18.33 -19.99
N ALA A 68 -7.48 18.98 -21.10
CA ALA A 68 -7.24 18.44 -22.44
C ALA A 68 -5.75 18.22 -22.72
N MET A 69 -4.87 19.09 -22.20
CA MET A 69 -3.43 18.90 -22.28
C MET A 69 -2.98 17.66 -21.49
N ALA A 70 -3.44 17.51 -20.24
CA ALA A 70 -3.09 16.36 -19.39
C ALA A 70 -3.51 15.03 -20.02
N GLU A 71 -4.70 14.98 -20.62
CA GLU A 71 -5.20 13.79 -21.33
C GLU A 71 -4.35 13.43 -22.57
N LEU A 72 -3.84 14.44 -23.27
CA LEU A 72 -2.99 14.25 -24.47
C LEU A 72 -1.54 13.90 -24.15
N MET A 73 -1.10 14.11 -22.92
CA MET A 73 0.26 13.76 -22.52
C MET A 73 0.45 12.23 -22.57
N PRO A 74 1.61 11.74 -23.03
CA PRO A 74 1.87 10.31 -23.08
C PRO A 74 1.85 9.72 -21.68
N ALA A 75 1.12 8.60 -21.51
CA ALA A 75 1.04 7.91 -20.23
C ALA A 75 2.43 7.39 -19.80
N GLU A 76 2.99 7.99 -18.76
CA GLU A 76 4.23 7.53 -18.14
C GLU A 76 3.99 6.40 -17.15
N ALA A 77 5.06 5.68 -16.81
CA ALA A 77 5.02 4.73 -15.72
C ALA A 77 4.72 5.47 -14.42
N LEU A 78 3.62 5.10 -13.76
CA LEU A 78 3.26 5.65 -12.46
C LEU A 78 4.37 5.38 -11.44
N GLU A 79 4.67 6.40 -10.64
CA GLU A 79 5.69 6.33 -9.58
C GLU A 79 5.06 6.62 -8.22
N ASP A 80 5.40 5.83 -7.20
CA ASP A 80 5.06 6.09 -5.81
C ASP A 80 6.25 6.78 -5.13
N ILE A 81 5.96 7.72 -4.23
CA ILE A 81 6.98 8.49 -3.49
C ILE A 81 6.94 8.10 -2.02
N LEU A 82 8.05 7.55 -1.53
CA LEU A 82 8.26 7.13 -0.14
C LEU A 82 9.26 8.06 0.55
N ILE A 83 8.97 8.40 1.80
CA ILE A 83 9.86 9.18 2.66
C ILE A 83 10.35 8.31 3.81
N TYR A 84 11.66 8.15 3.94
CA TYR A 84 12.31 7.45 5.03
C TYR A 84 12.91 8.43 6.04
N PRO A 85 12.83 8.14 7.35
CA PRO A 85 13.58 8.90 8.35
C PRO A 85 15.08 8.73 8.10
N ASN A 86 15.83 9.82 8.24
CA ASN A 86 17.27 9.81 8.07
C ASN A 86 17.96 9.77 9.44
N LYS A 87 18.66 8.66 9.72
CA LYS A 87 19.34 8.43 11.00
C LYS A 87 20.51 9.39 11.29
N LEU A 88 21.09 9.98 10.24
CA LEU A 88 22.23 10.89 10.37
C LEU A 88 21.80 12.35 10.56
N ASP A 89 20.65 12.73 10.00
CA ASP A 89 20.15 14.10 10.04
C ASP A 89 18.62 14.08 9.89
N GLU A 90 17.93 14.32 11.01
CA GLU A 90 16.46 14.31 11.09
C GLU A 90 15.81 15.39 10.21
N ASN A 91 16.47 16.53 10.02
CA ASN A 91 15.96 17.64 9.22
C ASN A 91 16.07 17.37 7.70
N ARG A 92 16.73 16.28 7.30
CA ARG A 92 16.91 15.86 5.90
C ARG A 92 16.38 14.44 5.67
N PRO A 93 15.06 14.25 5.55
CA PRO A 93 14.48 12.95 5.28
C PRO A 93 14.85 12.44 3.88
N LYS A 94 14.95 11.10 3.72
CA LYS A 94 15.34 10.49 2.46
C LYS A 94 14.11 10.20 1.60
N VAL A 95 14.04 10.83 0.43
CA VAL A 95 12.98 10.60 -0.56
C VAL A 95 13.41 9.47 -1.50
N LYS A 96 12.53 8.49 -1.70
CA LYS A 96 12.73 7.39 -2.65
C LYS A 96 11.56 7.30 -3.61
N ILE A 97 11.87 7.36 -4.89
CA ILE A 97 10.92 7.19 -6.00
C ILE A 97 10.99 5.73 -6.46
N ILE A 98 9.83 5.10 -6.60
CA ILE A 98 9.71 3.71 -7.08
C ILE A 98 8.58 3.66 -8.10
N LYS A 99 8.64 2.75 -9.06
CA LYS A 99 7.51 2.55 -9.98
C LYS A 99 6.37 1.83 -9.27
N THR A 100 5.13 2.30 -9.45
CA THR A 100 3.93 1.73 -8.84
C THR A 100 3.67 0.30 -9.33
N TYR A 101 3.85 0.09 -10.64
CA TYR A 101 3.62 -1.18 -11.34
C TYR A 101 4.89 -1.63 -12.06
N GLN A 102 5.83 -2.20 -11.32
CA GLN A 102 6.99 -2.88 -11.89
C GLN A 102 7.24 -4.18 -11.13
N SER A 103 7.53 -5.25 -11.88
CA SER A 103 8.01 -6.52 -11.38
C SER A 103 9.45 -6.35 -10.88
N ASP A 104 9.62 -5.78 -9.70
CA ASP A 104 10.92 -5.82 -9.02
C ASP A 104 11.18 -7.29 -8.62
N PRO A 105 12.36 -7.89 -8.89
CA PRO A 105 12.68 -9.26 -8.47
C PRO A 105 12.46 -9.48 -6.96
N LYS A 106 12.57 -8.42 -6.16
CA LYS A 106 12.31 -8.43 -4.72
C LYS A 106 10.82 -8.54 -4.35
N PHE A 107 9.93 -8.23 -5.29
CA PHE A 107 8.48 -8.18 -5.11
C PHE A 107 7.78 -8.80 -6.35
N PRO A 108 7.72 -10.14 -6.47
CA PRO A 108 7.07 -10.78 -7.60
C PRO A 108 5.60 -10.34 -7.73
N ASP A 109 5.15 -10.16 -8.96
CA ASP A 109 3.77 -9.79 -9.27
C ASP A 109 2.84 -10.89 -8.79
N SER A 110 2.05 -10.62 -7.75
CA SER A 110 0.92 -11.49 -7.39
C SER A 110 0.01 -11.58 -8.60
N GLY A 111 0.02 -12.72 -9.28
CA GLY A 111 -0.58 -12.98 -10.60
C GLY A 111 -2.11 -12.88 -10.70
N LYS A 112 -2.74 -11.96 -9.96
CA LYS A 112 -4.17 -11.65 -10.05
C LYS A 112 -4.36 -10.30 -10.73
N LYS A 113 -5.01 -10.31 -11.91
CA LYS A 113 -5.38 -9.11 -12.70
C LYS A 113 -6.36 -8.16 -11.98
N GLY A 114 -6.86 -8.52 -10.79
CA GLY A 114 -7.75 -7.70 -9.97
C GLY A 114 -7.04 -7.16 -8.74
N ALA A 115 -7.09 -5.83 -8.55
CA ALA A 115 -6.48 -5.08 -7.45
C ALA A 115 -4.94 -5.24 -7.34
N GLN A 116 -4.22 -4.78 -8.36
CA GLN A 116 -2.76 -4.62 -8.27
C GLN A 116 -2.46 -3.56 -7.20
N ILE A 117 -2.07 -4.01 -6.00
CA ILE A 117 -1.56 -3.15 -4.95
C ILE A 117 -0.23 -2.58 -5.43
N GLY A 118 -0.11 -1.26 -5.45
CA GLY A 118 1.09 -0.54 -5.85
C GLY A 118 2.27 -0.87 -4.94
N MET A 119 3.46 -0.77 -5.48
CA MET A 119 4.69 -1.14 -4.77
C MET A 119 4.88 -0.34 -3.47
N GLY A 120 4.47 0.93 -3.43
CA GLY A 120 4.52 1.78 -2.24
C GLY A 120 3.72 1.22 -1.06
N ARG A 121 2.48 0.77 -1.31
CA ARG A 121 1.64 0.12 -0.29
C ARG A 121 2.22 -1.21 0.18
N ARG A 122 2.81 -2.01 -0.72
CA ARG A 122 3.45 -3.28 -0.34
C ARG A 122 4.64 -3.05 0.60
N ILE A 123 5.46 -2.05 0.30
CA ILE A 123 6.62 -1.68 1.14
C ILE A 123 6.15 -1.19 2.51
N LEU A 124 5.10 -0.36 2.56
CA LEU A 124 4.54 0.12 3.83
C LEU A 124 3.97 -1.04 4.66
N GLN A 125 3.21 -1.95 4.05
CA GLN A 125 2.67 -3.12 4.72
C GLN A 125 3.76 -4.06 5.23
N GLN A 126 4.82 -4.26 4.44
CA GLN A 126 5.97 -5.05 4.88
C GLN A 126 6.72 -4.38 6.02
N ALA A 127 6.93 -3.05 5.97
CA ALA A 127 7.57 -2.29 7.03
C ALA A 127 6.76 -2.38 8.34
N ARG A 128 5.44 -2.20 8.27
CA ARG A 128 4.52 -2.35 9.42
C ARG A 128 4.51 -3.77 9.97
N ARG A 129 4.42 -4.78 9.11
CA ARG A 129 4.49 -6.19 9.51
C ARG A 129 5.83 -6.53 10.15
N ARG A 130 6.94 -5.99 9.62
CA ARG A 130 8.27 -6.19 10.19
C ARG A 130 8.42 -5.50 11.55
N GLY A 131 7.81 -4.33 11.73
CA GLY A 131 7.69 -3.69 13.05
C GLY A 131 6.93 -4.58 14.05
N GLN A 132 5.83 -5.20 13.61
CA GLN A 132 5.05 -6.12 14.46
C GLN A 132 5.76 -7.47 14.72
N MET A 133 6.55 -7.99 13.76
CA MET A 133 7.31 -9.24 13.91
C MET A 133 8.53 -9.13 14.84
N GLY A 134 8.91 -7.92 15.26
CA GLY A 134 9.81 -7.73 16.40
C GLY A 134 9.22 -8.24 17.72
N GLY A 135 7.89 -8.33 17.81
CA GLY A 135 7.17 -9.06 18.85
C GLY A 135 6.93 -10.50 18.39
N GLY A 136 7.52 -11.46 19.11
CA GLY A 136 7.58 -12.87 18.71
C GLY A 136 6.27 -13.47 18.18
N SER A 137 6.38 -14.25 17.10
CA SER A 137 5.29 -15.06 16.54
C SER A 137 4.55 -15.78 17.68
N GLY A 138 3.25 -15.53 17.80
CA GLY A 138 2.36 -16.08 18.82
C GLY A 138 2.12 -17.59 18.76
N GLY A 139 3.08 -18.37 18.25
CA GLY A 139 3.15 -19.79 18.51
C GLY A 139 3.81 -20.00 19.85
N VAL A 140 3.21 -20.84 20.69
CA VAL A 140 3.95 -21.42 21.82
C VAL A 140 5.20 -22.06 21.22
N PRO A 141 6.44 -21.63 21.55
CA PRO A 141 7.60 -22.21 20.92
C PRO A 141 7.57 -23.72 21.18
N SER A 142 7.92 -24.52 20.18
CA SER A 142 7.89 -25.99 20.26
C SER A 142 8.62 -26.55 21.48
N SER A 143 9.58 -25.80 22.04
CA SER A 143 10.23 -26.08 23.32
C SER A 143 9.27 -26.10 24.51
N MET A 144 8.26 -25.23 24.57
CA MET A 144 7.29 -25.18 25.67
C MET A 144 6.38 -26.42 25.68
N ILE A 145 6.01 -26.93 24.50
CA ILE A 145 5.25 -28.18 24.38
C ILE A 145 6.09 -29.36 24.86
N PHE A 146 7.39 -29.39 24.53
CA PHE A 146 8.32 -30.41 25.02
C PHE A 146 8.45 -30.37 26.55
N PHE A 147 8.60 -29.19 27.16
CA PHE A 147 8.66 -29.07 28.62
C PHE A 147 7.34 -29.46 29.30
N LEU A 148 6.19 -29.15 28.70
CA LEU A 148 4.89 -29.55 29.23
C LEU A 148 4.69 -31.08 29.15
N LEU A 149 5.09 -31.71 28.04
CA LEU A 149 5.07 -33.17 27.91
C LEU A 149 6.07 -33.85 28.86
N LEU A 150 7.25 -33.27 29.05
CA LEU A 150 8.25 -33.73 30.03
C LEU A 150 7.68 -33.65 31.45
N PHE A 151 7.00 -32.55 31.79
CA PHE A 151 6.34 -32.39 33.08
C PHE A 151 5.26 -33.45 33.31
N VAL A 152 4.37 -33.63 32.34
CA VAL A 152 3.32 -34.66 32.41
C VAL A 152 3.95 -36.05 32.52
N GLY A 153 5.02 -36.33 31.77
CA GLY A 153 5.75 -37.61 31.85
C GLY A 153 6.38 -37.87 33.22
N ILE A 154 7.03 -36.86 33.82
CA ILE A 154 7.65 -36.96 35.15
C ILE A 154 6.59 -37.09 36.26
N VAL A 155 5.48 -36.38 36.16
CA VAL A 155 4.35 -36.49 37.10
C VAL A 155 3.74 -37.88 37.03
N VAL A 156 3.48 -38.41 35.84
CA VAL A 156 2.95 -39.77 35.67
C VAL A 156 3.95 -40.82 36.20
N LEU A 157 5.24 -40.68 35.91
CA LEU A 157 6.28 -41.57 36.43
C LEU A 157 6.42 -41.52 37.96
N SER A 158 6.09 -40.39 38.59
CA SER A 158 6.09 -40.26 40.05
C SER A 158 4.90 -40.95 40.71
N PHE A 159 3.78 -41.11 39.99
CA PHE A 159 2.59 -41.83 40.47
C PHE A 159 2.66 -43.34 40.21
N THR A 160 3.45 -43.78 39.23
CA THR A 160 3.74 -45.21 39.02
C THR A 160 4.90 -45.65 39.91
N ASP A 161 4.77 -46.79 40.61
CA ASP A 161 5.75 -47.34 41.58
C ASP A 161 7.11 -47.79 41.00
N VAL A 162 7.57 -47.18 39.91
CA VAL A 162 8.77 -47.55 39.14
C VAL A 162 10.05 -46.92 39.73
N LEU A 163 9.95 -45.95 40.63
CA LEU A 163 11.11 -45.35 41.31
C LEU A 163 11.38 -46.04 42.67
N PRO A 164 12.65 -46.33 43.03
CA PRO A 164 13.01 -47.09 44.23
C PRO A 164 12.42 -46.45 45.49
N GLN A 165 11.72 -47.26 46.28
CA GLN A 165 10.93 -46.79 47.41
C GLN A 165 11.79 -46.54 48.65
N GLY A 166 11.84 -45.29 49.10
CA GLY A 166 12.27 -44.89 50.44
C GLY A 166 11.45 -43.68 50.92
N ASP A 167 11.47 -43.39 52.22
CA ASP A 167 10.73 -42.27 52.83
C ASP A 167 11.09 -40.88 52.27
N ASN A 168 12.12 -40.81 51.43
CA ASN A 168 12.56 -39.64 50.68
C ASN A 168 11.87 -39.45 49.31
N LYS A 169 10.93 -40.31 48.90
CA LYS A 169 10.13 -40.15 47.65
C LYS A 169 9.52 -38.75 47.54
N TRP A 170 8.92 -38.26 48.63
CA TRP A 170 8.28 -36.95 48.68
C TRP A 170 9.29 -35.79 48.59
N ILE A 171 10.49 -35.98 49.15
CA ILE A 171 11.59 -35.00 49.09
C ILE A 171 12.13 -34.91 47.65
N LEU A 172 12.30 -36.05 46.98
CA LEU A 172 12.75 -36.12 45.59
C LEU A 172 11.72 -35.50 44.63
N ALA A 173 10.44 -35.79 44.82
CA ALA A 173 9.35 -35.20 44.04
C ALA A 173 9.29 -33.66 44.19
N ALA A 174 9.41 -33.16 45.42
CA ALA A 174 9.45 -31.72 45.69
C ALA A 174 10.65 -31.01 45.03
N ALA A 175 11.83 -31.64 45.05
CA ALA A 175 13.04 -31.09 44.41
C ALA A 175 12.89 -30.99 42.88
N ILE A 176 12.31 -32.01 42.24
CA ILE A 176 12.10 -32.04 40.77
C ILE A 176 11.06 -30.99 40.35
N ILE A 177 9.97 -30.85 41.10
CA ILE A 177 8.96 -29.81 40.87
C ILE A 177 9.57 -28.41 41.03
N GLY A 178 10.43 -28.20 42.03
CA GLY A 178 11.12 -26.94 42.26
C GLY A 178 12.05 -26.55 41.09
N ILE A 179 12.85 -27.49 40.58
CA ILE A 179 13.72 -27.25 39.41
C ILE A 179 12.89 -26.95 38.16
N PHE A 180 11.76 -27.64 37.97
CA PHE A 180 10.86 -27.39 36.85
C PHE A 180 10.15 -26.03 36.93
N MET A 181 9.71 -25.62 38.13
CA MET A 181 9.12 -24.31 38.38
C MET A 181 10.12 -23.18 38.06
N LEU A 182 11.39 -23.35 38.43
CA LEU A 182 12.45 -22.38 38.13
C LEU A 182 12.79 -22.32 36.63
N ALA A 183 12.87 -23.47 35.97
CA ALA A 183 13.12 -23.55 34.52
C ALA A 183 11.98 -22.93 33.71
N SER A 184 10.72 -23.21 34.08
CA SER A 184 9.55 -22.62 33.44
C SER A 184 9.46 -21.11 33.63
N ALA A 185 9.82 -20.59 34.81
CA ALA A 185 9.88 -19.16 35.08
C ALA A 185 10.95 -18.45 34.23
N TRP A 186 12.12 -19.07 34.03
CA TRP A 186 13.18 -18.51 33.18
C TRP A 186 12.79 -18.50 31.70
N ILE A 187 12.17 -19.57 31.21
CA ILE A 187 11.62 -19.66 29.85
C ILE A 187 10.49 -18.63 29.66
N PHE A 188 9.60 -18.48 30.63
CA PHE A 188 8.51 -17.49 30.60
C PHE A 188 9.04 -16.05 30.59
N SER A 189 10.03 -15.73 31.43
CA SER A 189 10.70 -14.43 31.45
C SER A 189 11.34 -14.11 30.09
N SER A 190 12.07 -15.07 29.50
CA SER A 190 12.71 -14.89 28.20
C SER A 190 11.70 -14.70 27.05
N GLN A 191 10.49 -15.25 27.18
CA GLN A 191 9.39 -15.02 26.23
C GLN A 191 8.67 -13.70 26.46
N LEU A 192 8.47 -13.30 27.72
CA LEU A 192 7.85 -12.02 28.07
C LEU A 192 8.70 -10.85 27.60
N GLN A 193 10.02 -10.95 27.72
CA GLN A 193 10.95 -9.96 27.20
C GLN A 193 10.94 -9.85 25.67
N ARG A 194 10.64 -10.94 24.95
CA ARG A 194 10.43 -10.93 23.48
C ARG A 194 9.05 -10.39 23.08
N ARG A 195 8.07 -10.40 23.98
CA ARG A 195 6.73 -9.82 23.75
C ARG A 195 6.66 -8.34 24.11
N LEU A 196 7.51 -7.88 25.03
CA LEU A 196 7.64 -6.48 25.45
C LEU A 196 8.82 -5.76 24.77
N GLY A 197 9.46 -6.40 23.78
CA GLY A 197 10.50 -5.79 22.98
C GLY A 197 9.98 -4.50 22.33
N VAL A 198 10.51 -3.37 22.78
CA VAL A 198 10.19 -2.02 22.30
C VAL A 198 10.25 -2.01 20.78
N SER A 199 9.09 -1.85 20.14
CA SER A 199 8.98 -1.52 18.72
C SER A 199 9.69 -0.20 18.51
N GLN A 200 10.97 -0.25 18.12
CA GLN A 200 11.64 0.96 17.65
C GLN A 200 11.00 1.34 16.32
N ASP A 201 10.08 2.30 16.36
CA ASP A 201 9.41 2.96 15.23
C ASP A 201 10.37 3.64 14.22
N MET A 202 11.68 3.41 14.32
CA MET A 202 12.73 4.18 13.67
C MET A 202 13.00 3.78 12.20
N GLY A 203 11.99 3.34 11.47
CA GLY A 203 12.20 2.92 10.09
C GLY A 203 10.98 2.68 9.22
N GLU A 204 9.76 2.95 9.68
CA GLU A 204 8.62 2.88 8.76
C GLU A 204 8.64 4.06 7.77
N PRO A 205 8.67 3.80 6.45
CA PRO A 205 8.57 4.86 5.47
C PRO A 205 7.15 5.43 5.47
N LYS A 206 7.02 6.73 5.24
CA LYS A 206 5.73 7.37 4.95
C LYS A 206 5.50 7.37 3.45
N LEU A 207 4.33 6.94 3.01
CA LEU A 207 3.90 7.02 1.61
C LEU A 207 3.23 8.37 1.37
N VAL A 208 3.82 9.21 0.52
CA VAL A 208 3.32 10.58 0.26
C VAL A 208 2.47 10.62 -0.99
N VAL A 209 2.93 9.97 -2.06
CA VAL A 209 2.16 9.83 -3.30
C VAL A 209 1.87 8.35 -3.49
N ASP A 210 0.58 8.02 -3.53
CA ASP A 210 0.07 6.67 -3.70
C ASP A 210 -0.72 6.59 -5.00
N ASN A 211 -0.13 5.98 -6.03
CA ASN A 211 -0.77 5.79 -7.32
C ASN A 211 -1.43 4.40 -7.45
N THR A 212 -1.66 3.72 -6.33
CA THR A 212 -2.32 2.41 -6.32
C THR A 212 -3.75 2.48 -6.88
N GLY A 213 -3.98 1.78 -7.98
CA GLY A 213 -5.27 1.64 -8.66
C GLY A 213 -5.40 2.51 -9.90
N LEU A 214 -4.47 3.45 -10.13
CA LEU A 214 -4.46 4.31 -11.30
C LEU A 214 -3.76 3.62 -12.47
N LYS A 215 -4.14 3.97 -13.70
CA LYS A 215 -3.52 3.44 -14.93
C LYS A 215 -2.76 4.51 -15.71
N ALA A 216 -3.01 5.78 -15.40
CA ALA A 216 -2.36 6.94 -15.98
C ALA A 216 -2.16 7.98 -14.87
N ALA A 217 -1.13 8.81 -15.03
CA ALA A 217 -0.93 9.95 -14.14
C ALA A 217 -2.12 10.93 -14.28
N PRO A 218 -2.63 11.49 -13.17
CA PRO A 218 -3.69 12.50 -13.21
C PRO A 218 -3.24 13.82 -13.83
#